data_AF-A0A9E7PN65-F1
#
_entry.id   AF-A0A9E7PN65-F1
#
_cell.length_a   1.000
_cell.length_b   1.000
_cell.length_c   1.000
_cell.angle_alpha   90.00
_cell.angle_beta   90.00
_cell.angle_gamma   90.00
#
_symmetry.space_group_name_H-M   'P 1'
#
loop_
_entity.id
_entity.type
_entity.pdbx_description
1 polymer ?
#
loop_
_entity_poly.entity_id
_entity_poly.type
_entity_poly.pdbx_seq_one_letter_code
_entity_poly.pdbx_strand_id
1 'polypeptide(L)'
;MKSKAGIAWECEGYIHRYLGDCGINCEAVTPQLMAAPFFRGNFIAVIIPTGFANPVYSGLLPALRASSERIRKFVQKGGNVMVFGAMTDKPKVYDWLPFELEYNYEYFSSGILVREDHQFSSVMDDFDITDLEMDGYFSGYGGNPLAETRDGKAVMIAEKYGDGHYLVTSIHEFPSREFLKKFCSGDAEILF
;
A
#
# COMPACT_ATOMS: atom_id res chain seq x y z
N MET A 1 4.93 17.84 13.60
CA MET A 1 4.59 16.90 12.51
C MET A 1 3.55 15.93 13.04
N LYS A 2 2.43 15.77 12.36
CA LYS A 2 1.41 14.78 12.71
C LYS A 2 1.82 13.40 12.17
N SER A 3 1.32 12.33 12.77
CA SER A 3 1.53 10.97 12.26
C SER A 3 0.23 10.18 12.39
N LYS A 4 -0.39 9.85 11.26
CA LYS A 4 -1.72 9.21 11.26
C LYS A 4 -1.98 8.38 10.02
N ALA A 5 -2.40 7.14 10.22
CA ALA A 5 -2.75 6.20 9.17
C ALA A 5 -4.16 5.64 9.33
N GLY A 6 -4.91 5.56 8.23
CA GLY A 6 -6.09 4.71 8.14
C GLY A 6 -5.67 3.31 7.67
N ILE A 7 -6.09 2.26 8.36
CA ILE A 7 -5.81 0.89 7.95
C ILE A 7 -7.09 0.29 7.38
N ALA A 8 -7.11 0.11 6.08
CA ALA A 8 -8.27 -0.40 5.36
C ALA A 8 -8.36 -1.92 5.53
N TRP A 9 -9.06 -2.39 6.56
CA TRP A 9 -9.18 -3.80 6.89
C TRP A 9 -10.45 -4.13 7.69
N GLU A 10 -10.83 -5.41 7.77
CA GLU A 10 -12.04 -5.85 8.48
C GLU A 10 -11.99 -5.56 9.99
N CYS A 11 -10.81 -5.73 10.60
CA CYS A 11 -10.61 -5.61 12.04
C CYS A 11 -9.18 -5.18 12.40
N GLU A 12 -8.98 -4.81 13.65
CA GLU A 12 -7.64 -4.56 14.18
C GLU A 12 -6.78 -5.83 14.11
N GLY A 13 -5.49 -5.67 13.82
CA GLY A 13 -4.57 -6.79 13.59
C GLY A 13 -3.11 -6.40 13.73
N TYR A 14 -2.21 -7.31 13.35
CA TYR A 14 -0.76 -7.14 13.53
C TYR A 14 -0.20 -5.83 12.96
N ILE A 15 -0.70 -5.40 11.81
CA ILE A 15 -0.27 -4.14 11.19
C ILE A 15 -0.60 -2.91 12.05
N HIS A 16 -1.73 -2.92 12.78
CA HIS A 16 -2.11 -1.83 13.69
C HIS A 16 -1.11 -1.72 14.83
N ARG A 17 -0.74 -2.88 15.40
CA ARG A 17 0.27 -2.95 16.46
C ARG A 17 1.64 -2.49 15.95
N TYR A 18 2.07 -2.97 14.78
CA TYR A 18 3.38 -2.60 14.22
C TYR A 18 3.49 -1.09 13.94
N LEU A 19 2.46 -0.49 13.35
CA LEU A 19 2.40 0.96 13.14
C LEU A 19 2.32 1.74 14.46
N GLY A 20 1.58 1.23 15.45
CA GLY A 20 1.54 1.78 16.80
C GLY A 20 2.90 1.77 17.48
N ASP A 21 3.66 0.68 17.35
CA ASP A 21 5.04 0.55 17.84
C ASP A 21 6.01 1.51 17.10
N CYS A 22 5.65 1.98 15.90
CA CYS A 22 6.35 3.04 15.18
C CYS A 22 5.95 4.45 15.63
N GLY A 23 4.98 4.59 16.54
CA GLY A 23 4.45 5.87 17.02
C GLY A 23 3.40 6.51 16.10
N ILE A 24 2.81 5.73 15.20
CA ILE A 24 1.80 6.21 14.22
C ILE A 24 0.41 6.00 14.82
N ASN A 25 -0.41 7.06 14.86
CA ASN A 25 -1.79 6.94 15.28
C ASN A 25 -2.62 6.24 14.19
N CYS A 26 -3.19 5.08 14.49
CA CYS A 26 -3.87 4.24 13.51
C CYS A 26 -5.36 4.16 13.79
N GLU A 27 -6.17 4.27 12.74
CA GLU A 27 -7.61 4.04 12.81
C GLU A 27 -8.01 2.95 11.80
N ALA A 28 -8.83 1.99 12.23
CA ALA A 28 -9.40 0.99 11.33
C ALA A 28 -10.44 1.64 10.40
N VAL A 29 -10.29 1.41 9.10
CA VAL A 29 -11.23 1.84 8.05
C VAL A 29 -11.85 0.59 7.44
N THR A 30 -12.93 0.10 8.05
CA THR A 30 -13.57 -1.14 7.58
C THR A 30 -14.14 -0.97 6.17
N PRO A 31 -14.39 -2.07 5.41
CA PRO A 31 -15.01 -1.97 4.10
C PRO A 31 -16.34 -1.21 4.10
N GLN A 32 -17.12 -1.31 5.19
CA GLN A 32 -18.38 -0.58 5.34
C GLN A 32 -18.15 0.92 5.49
N LEU A 33 -17.16 1.34 6.28
CA LEU A 33 -16.77 2.75 6.40
C LEU A 33 -16.19 3.27 5.07
N MET A 34 -15.36 2.46 4.41
CA MET A 34 -14.79 2.77 3.11
C MET A 34 -15.87 2.89 2.02
N ALA A 35 -16.93 2.09 2.04
CA ALA A 35 -18.02 2.24 1.08
C ALA A 35 -19.00 3.38 1.45
N ALA A 36 -18.99 3.86 2.70
CA ALA A 36 -19.94 4.87 3.16
C ALA A 36 -19.69 6.25 2.51
N PRO A 37 -20.70 6.87 1.85
CA PRO A 37 -20.53 8.18 1.21
C PRO A 37 -20.19 9.33 2.18
N PHE A 38 -20.65 9.21 3.43
CA PHE A 38 -20.51 10.23 4.47
C PHE A 38 -19.36 9.99 5.43
N PHE A 39 -18.60 8.90 5.24
CA PHE A 39 -17.38 8.71 6.02
C PHE A 39 -16.39 9.85 5.74
N ARG A 40 -15.79 10.35 6.81
CA ARG A 40 -14.83 11.46 6.81
C ARG A 40 -13.72 11.08 7.77
N GLY A 41 -12.64 10.54 7.23
CA GLY A 41 -11.41 10.32 7.97
C GLY A 41 -10.40 11.41 7.63
N ASN A 42 -9.60 11.84 8.60
CA ASN A 42 -8.45 12.69 8.32
C ASN A 42 -7.19 11.83 8.55
N PHE A 43 -6.42 11.62 7.49
CA PHE A 43 -5.26 10.73 7.50
C PHE A 43 -4.10 11.38 6.76
N ILE A 44 -2.88 10.91 7.02
CA ILE A 44 -1.72 11.21 6.18
C ILE A 44 -1.49 10.06 5.21
N ALA A 45 -1.63 8.83 5.70
CA ALA A 45 -1.54 7.63 4.88
C ALA A 45 -2.78 6.74 5.02
N VAL A 46 -3.09 5.97 3.98
CA VAL A 46 -4.00 4.83 4.05
C VAL A 46 -3.24 3.57 3.63
N ILE A 47 -3.33 2.52 4.44
CA ILE A 47 -2.63 1.26 4.22
C ILE A 47 -3.66 0.17 3.97
N ILE A 48 -3.50 -0.55 2.87
CA ILE A 48 -4.35 -1.65 2.43
C ILE A 48 -3.52 -2.94 2.54
N PRO A 49 -3.78 -3.79 3.56
CA PRO A 49 -3.00 -5.00 3.81
C PRO A 49 -3.13 -6.09 2.74
N THR A 50 -2.23 -7.07 2.83
CA THR A 50 -2.19 -8.24 1.96
C THR A 50 -3.52 -9.00 1.99
N GLY A 51 -3.95 -9.49 0.83
CA GLY A 51 -5.18 -10.28 0.69
C GLY A 51 -6.45 -9.45 0.55
N PHE A 52 -6.34 -8.13 0.32
CA PHE A 52 -7.50 -7.23 0.16
C PHE A 52 -8.52 -7.65 -0.91
N ALA A 53 -8.06 -8.40 -1.93
CA ALA A 53 -8.88 -8.86 -3.05
C ALA A 53 -9.29 -10.33 -2.93
N ASN A 54 -8.77 -11.04 -1.93
CA ASN A 54 -9.12 -12.43 -1.70
C ASN A 54 -10.37 -12.51 -0.80
N PRO A 55 -11.52 -12.99 -1.33
CA PRO A 55 -12.79 -12.98 -0.62
C PRO A 55 -12.84 -13.92 0.59
N VAL A 56 -11.85 -14.81 0.76
CA VAL A 56 -11.71 -15.62 1.99
C VAL A 56 -11.25 -14.76 3.16
N TYR A 57 -10.49 -13.69 2.90
CA TYR A 57 -9.91 -12.82 3.93
C TYR A 57 -10.65 -11.50 4.09
N SER A 58 -11.14 -10.89 3.00
CA SER A 58 -11.77 -9.57 3.08
C SER A 58 -12.80 -9.27 1.97
N GLY A 59 -13.79 -8.45 2.31
CA GLY A 59 -14.71 -7.79 1.39
C GLY A 59 -14.25 -6.40 0.93
N LEU A 60 -12.95 -6.08 1.02
CA LEU A 60 -12.44 -4.73 0.78
C LEU A 60 -12.41 -4.31 -0.70
N LEU A 61 -12.14 -5.22 -1.64
CA LEU A 61 -12.05 -4.88 -3.07
C LEU A 61 -13.31 -4.16 -3.63
N PRO A 62 -14.55 -4.64 -3.38
CA PRO A 62 -15.75 -3.87 -3.75
C PRO A 62 -15.79 -2.47 -3.14
N ALA A 63 -15.36 -2.29 -1.89
CA ALA A 63 -15.34 -1.00 -1.21
C ALA A 63 -14.27 -0.05 -1.78
N LEU A 64 -13.10 -0.57 -2.15
CA LEU A 64 -12.05 0.18 -2.85
C LEU A 64 -12.55 0.69 -4.20
N ARG A 65 -13.22 -0.16 -4.97
CA ARG A 65 -13.84 0.24 -6.25
C ARG A 65 -14.92 1.30 -6.07
N ALA A 66 -15.79 1.15 -5.07
CA ALA A 66 -16.84 2.11 -4.78
C ALA A 66 -16.29 3.47 -4.29
N SER A 67 -15.10 3.49 -3.70
CA SER A 67 -14.46 4.68 -3.14
C SER A 67 -13.25 5.18 -3.92
N SER A 68 -12.98 4.63 -5.11
CA SER A 68 -11.81 4.92 -5.95
C SER A 68 -11.64 6.42 -6.20
N GLU A 69 -12.72 7.11 -6.54
CA GLU A 69 -12.75 8.56 -6.73
C GLU A 69 -12.37 9.36 -5.49
N ARG A 70 -12.72 8.86 -4.30
CA ARG A 70 -12.37 9.49 -3.04
C ARG A 70 -10.91 9.26 -2.68
N ILE A 71 -10.43 8.03 -2.84
CA ILE A 71 -9.01 7.68 -2.69
C ILE A 71 -8.16 8.54 -3.64
N ARG A 72 -8.58 8.67 -4.90
CA ARG A 72 -7.92 9.50 -5.91
C ARG A 72 -7.79 10.96 -5.45
N LYS A 73 -8.87 11.56 -4.93
CA LYS A 73 -8.85 12.94 -4.41
C LYS A 73 -8.00 13.09 -3.15
N PHE A 74 -7.96 12.08 -2.29
CA PHE A 74 -7.11 12.04 -1.12
C PHE A 74 -5.63 12.08 -1.53
N VAL A 75 -5.23 11.23 -2.47
CA VAL A 75 -3.83 11.20 -2.97
C VAL A 75 -3.48 12.48 -3.72
N GLN A 76 -4.37 13.00 -4.57
CA GLN A 76 -4.14 14.27 -5.26
C GLN A 76 -3.80 15.44 -4.33
N LYS A 77 -4.37 15.45 -3.12
CA LYS A 77 -4.17 16.49 -2.11
C LYS A 77 -2.95 16.27 -1.21
N GLY A 78 -2.14 15.25 -1.46
CA GLY A 78 -0.93 14.94 -0.68
C GLY A 78 -1.01 13.65 0.14
N GLY A 79 -2.12 12.92 0.06
CA GLY A 79 -2.31 11.69 0.83
C GLY A 79 -1.44 10.57 0.27
N ASN A 80 -0.94 9.70 1.14
CA ASN A 80 -0.17 8.54 0.72
C ASN A 80 -1.02 7.27 0.80
N VAL A 81 -0.96 6.40 -0.19
CA VAL A 81 -1.66 5.10 -0.19
C VAL A 81 -0.63 4.00 -0.36
N MET A 82 -0.55 3.09 0.60
CA MET A 82 0.24 1.87 0.47
C MET A 82 -0.69 0.67 0.29
N VAL A 83 -0.41 -0.16 -0.71
CA VAL A 83 -1.23 -1.33 -1.07
C VAL A 83 -0.34 -2.55 -1.13
N PHE A 84 -0.64 -3.55 -0.32
CA PHE A 84 0.02 -4.85 -0.37
C PHE A 84 -0.65 -5.78 -1.38
N GLY A 85 -0.06 -6.94 -1.60
CA GLY A 85 -0.47 -7.89 -2.61
C GLY A 85 -1.91 -8.40 -2.46
N ALA A 86 -2.53 -8.69 -3.60
CA ALA A 86 -3.93 -9.04 -3.69
C ALA A 86 -4.24 -10.46 -3.19
N MET A 87 -3.23 -11.33 -3.16
CA MET A 87 -3.30 -12.74 -2.76
C MET A 87 -4.39 -13.54 -3.50
N THR A 88 -4.57 -13.25 -4.78
CA THR A 88 -5.51 -13.92 -5.69
C THR A 88 -5.06 -13.77 -7.14
N ASP A 89 -5.30 -14.79 -7.94
CA ASP A 89 -5.07 -14.84 -9.39
C ASP A 89 -6.18 -14.18 -10.23
N LYS A 90 -7.18 -13.59 -9.58
CA LYS A 90 -8.27 -12.90 -10.28
C LYS A 90 -7.74 -11.70 -11.05
N PRO A 91 -8.15 -11.52 -12.32
CA PRO A 91 -7.74 -10.37 -13.10
C PRO A 91 -8.38 -9.08 -12.54
N LYS A 92 -7.76 -7.93 -12.85
CA LYS A 92 -8.29 -6.58 -12.57
C LYS A 92 -8.55 -6.30 -11.09
N VAL A 93 -7.74 -6.83 -10.19
CA VAL A 93 -7.86 -6.55 -8.74
C VAL A 93 -7.34 -5.17 -8.33
N TYR A 94 -6.61 -4.49 -9.23
CA TYR A 94 -6.11 -3.11 -9.04
C TYR A 94 -6.82 -2.07 -9.92
N ASP A 95 -7.94 -2.42 -10.57
CA ASP A 95 -8.69 -1.53 -11.48
C ASP A 95 -9.34 -0.30 -10.81
N TRP A 96 -9.22 -0.17 -9.50
CA TRP A 96 -9.62 0.99 -8.71
C TRP A 96 -8.51 2.05 -8.59
N LEU A 97 -7.27 1.73 -8.99
CA LEU A 97 -6.17 2.69 -9.08
C LEU A 97 -6.34 3.60 -10.31
N PRO A 98 -5.79 4.83 -10.29
CA PRO A 98 -5.90 5.76 -11.41
C PRO A 98 -4.88 5.50 -12.53
N PHE A 99 -4.19 4.36 -12.52
CA PHE A 99 -3.20 3.93 -13.50
C PHE A 99 -3.28 2.41 -13.71
N GLU A 100 -2.70 1.95 -14.82
CA GLU A 100 -2.68 0.54 -15.17
C GLU A 100 -1.69 -0.23 -14.27
N LEU A 101 -2.17 -1.34 -13.71
CA LEU A 101 -1.35 -2.26 -12.92
C LEU A 101 -1.84 -3.70 -13.11
N GLU A 102 -1.00 -4.54 -13.71
CA GLU A 102 -1.23 -5.98 -13.86
C GLU A 102 -0.42 -6.74 -12.81
N TYR A 103 -1.12 -7.59 -12.05
CA TYR A 103 -0.56 -8.38 -10.96
C TYR A 103 -0.71 -9.86 -11.26
N ASN A 104 0.37 -10.60 -11.05
CA ASN A 104 0.43 -12.04 -11.19
C ASN A 104 0.60 -12.64 -9.80
N TYR A 105 -0.36 -13.46 -9.39
CA TYR A 105 -0.26 -14.19 -8.14
C TYR A 105 0.70 -15.37 -8.30
N GLU A 106 1.77 -15.34 -7.53
CA GLU A 106 2.80 -16.38 -7.46
C GLU A 106 3.47 -16.21 -6.10
N TYR A 107 3.42 -17.23 -5.25
CA TYR A 107 4.14 -17.18 -3.98
C TYR A 107 5.56 -17.70 -4.18
N PHE A 108 6.56 -16.87 -3.87
CA PHE A 108 7.97 -17.20 -4.02
C PHE A 108 8.84 -16.37 -3.08
N SER A 109 10.09 -16.78 -2.92
CA SER A 109 11.10 -16.00 -2.20
C SER A 109 12.24 -15.62 -3.14
N SER A 110 12.75 -14.41 -3.01
CA SER A 110 13.88 -13.93 -3.81
C SER A 110 14.54 -12.73 -3.16
N GLY A 111 15.79 -12.48 -3.55
CA GLY A 111 16.46 -11.22 -3.25
C GLY A 111 16.00 -10.12 -4.20
N ILE A 112 15.93 -8.89 -3.68
CA ILE A 112 15.48 -7.72 -4.44
C ILE A 112 16.59 -6.70 -4.61
N LEU A 113 16.40 -5.82 -5.58
CA LEU A 113 17.16 -4.59 -5.78
C LEU A 113 16.18 -3.42 -5.58
N VAL A 114 16.46 -2.57 -4.58
CA VAL A 114 15.68 -1.35 -4.34
C VAL A 114 16.39 -0.19 -5.01
N ARG A 115 15.64 0.64 -5.73
CA ARG A 115 16.19 1.78 -6.46
C ARG A 115 16.63 2.89 -5.48
N GLU A 116 17.95 3.12 -5.42
CA GLU A 116 18.58 4.03 -4.45
C GLU A 116 18.26 5.51 -4.65
N ASP A 117 18.08 5.95 -5.90
CA ASP A 117 17.81 7.36 -6.26
C ASP A 117 16.36 7.80 -6.04
N HIS A 118 15.52 6.91 -5.48
CA HIS A 118 14.12 7.20 -5.21
C HIS A 118 13.88 7.67 -3.77
N GLN A 119 12.92 8.57 -3.55
CA GLN A 119 12.56 9.07 -2.22
C GLN A 119 12.08 7.99 -1.22
N PHE A 120 11.67 6.82 -1.73
CA PHE A 120 11.22 5.67 -0.95
C PHE A 120 12.25 4.53 -0.91
N SER A 121 13.52 4.81 -1.21
CA SER A 121 14.59 3.80 -1.18
C SER A 121 14.76 3.13 0.19
N SER A 122 14.44 3.86 1.27
CA SER A 122 14.52 3.35 2.66
C SER A 122 13.44 2.34 3.06
N VAL A 123 12.56 1.93 2.15
CA VAL A 123 11.39 1.08 2.45
C VAL A 123 11.76 -0.27 3.08
N MET A 124 12.95 -0.81 2.79
CA MET A 124 13.42 -2.11 3.32
C MET A 124 14.64 -2.02 4.26
N ASP A 125 15.01 -0.84 4.76
CA ASP A 125 16.26 -0.63 5.54
C ASP A 125 16.40 -1.51 6.80
N ASP A 126 15.29 -1.98 7.37
CA ASP A 126 15.28 -2.83 8.57
C ASP A 126 15.40 -4.34 8.26
N PHE A 127 15.46 -4.73 6.97
CA PHE A 127 15.32 -6.11 6.53
C PHE A 127 16.49 -6.59 5.69
N ASP A 128 16.77 -7.89 5.74
CA ASP A 128 17.67 -8.56 4.81
C ASP A 128 16.98 -8.73 3.46
N ILE A 129 17.39 -7.92 2.47
CA ILE A 129 16.79 -7.91 1.14
C ILE A 129 17.29 -9.06 0.23
N THR A 130 18.07 -10.01 0.77
CA THR A 130 18.61 -11.12 -0.02
C THR A 130 17.67 -12.31 -0.14
N ASP A 131 16.67 -12.41 0.74
CA ASP A 131 15.65 -13.46 0.75
C ASP A 131 14.36 -12.94 1.42
N LEU A 132 13.46 -12.38 0.60
CA LEU A 132 12.16 -11.86 1.05
C LEU A 132 11.03 -12.70 0.44
N GLU A 133 9.92 -12.80 1.15
CA GLU A 133 8.73 -13.48 0.64
C GLU A 133 7.84 -12.53 -0.18
N MET A 134 7.40 -12.99 -1.35
CA MET A 134 6.48 -12.30 -2.23
C MET A 134 5.23 -13.13 -2.45
N ASP A 135 4.08 -12.47 -2.51
CA ASP A 135 2.81 -13.09 -2.89
C ASP A 135 2.46 -12.94 -4.38
N GLY A 136 3.34 -12.29 -5.15
CA GLY A 136 3.17 -12.08 -6.58
C GLY A 136 4.21 -11.14 -7.16
N TYR A 137 3.99 -10.70 -8.40
CA TYR A 137 4.79 -9.68 -9.08
C TYR A 137 3.94 -8.89 -10.08
N PHE A 138 4.44 -7.73 -10.50
CA PHE A 138 3.77 -6.85 -11.46
C PHE A 138 4.36 -7.03 -12.86
N SER A 139 3.52 -7.23 -13.87
CA SER A 139 3.93 -7.40 -15.28
C SER A 139 3.54 -6.26 -16.20
N GLY A 140 2.53 -5.48 -15.82
CA GLY A 140 2.03 -4.33 -16.57
C GLY A 140 1.98 -3.13 -15.64
N TYR A 141 2.84 -2.15 -15.88
CA TYR A 141 2.93 -0.91 -15.10
C TYR A 141 3.65 0.17 -15.92
N GLY A 142 3.48 1.42 -15.53
CA GLY A 142 4.19 2.55 -16.12
C GLY A 142 5.57 2.78 -15.48
N GLY A 143 6.49 3.37 -16.23
CA GLY A 143 7.79 3.81 -15.70
C GLY A 143 8.70 2.65 -15.25
N ASN A 144 9.49 2.90 -14.21
CA ASN A 144 10.45 1.96 -13.65
C ASN A 144 10.02 1.54 -12.24
N PRO A 145 10.09 0.25 -11.88
CA PRO A 145 9.71 -0.20 -10.54
C PRO A 145 10.62 0.42 -9.47
N LEU A 146 10.10 0.54 -8.24
CA LEU A 146 10.90 0.92 -7.08
C LEU A 146 11.76 -0.24 -6.60
N ALA A 147 11.23 -1.46 -6.68
CA ALA A 147 11.99 -2.67 -6.39
C ALA A 147 11.63 -3.80 -7.36
N GLU A 148 12.66 -4.54 -7.74
CA GLU A 148 12.56 -5.73 -8.58
C GLU A 148 13.45 -6.83 -8.04
N THR A 149 13.10 -8.07 -8.36
CA THR A 149 13.94 -9.24 -8.14
C THR A 149 15.15 -9.23 -9.07
N ARG A 150 16.18 -10.01 -8.75
CA ARG A 150 17.38 -10.11 -9.60
C ARG A 150 17.12 -10.65 -11.01
N ASP A 151 16.05 -11.40 -11.21
CA ASP A 151 15.59 -11.91 -12.51
C ASP A 151 14.59 -10.97 -13.22
N GLY A 152 14.34 -9.78 -12.66
CA GLY A 152 13.60 -8.70 -13.32
C GLY A 152 12.08 -8.71 -13.09
N LYS A 153 11.56 -9.52 -12.16
CA LYS A 153 10.15 -9.41 -11.73
C LYS A 153 10.00 -8.18 -10.83
N ALA A 154 9.14 -7.23 -11.21
CA ALA A 154 8.82 -6.07 -10.37
C ALA A 154 7.96 -6.47 -9.18
N VAL A 155 8.35 -6.03 -7.98
CA VAL A 155 7.69 -6.38 -6.70
C VAL A 155 7.27 -5.17 -5.89
N MET A 156 7.67 -3.98 -6.32
CA MET A 156 7.22 -2.72 -5.74
C MET A 156 7.15 -1.62 -6.79
N ILE A 157 5.99 -0.97 -6.89
CA ILE A 157 5.71 0.14 -7.79
C ILE A 157 5.40 1.39 -6.96
N ALA A 158 6.03 2.51 -7.29
CA ALA A 158 5.75 3.79 -6.66
C ALA A 158 5.31 4.80 -7.71
N GLU A 159 4.10 5.34 -7.57
CA GLU A 159 3.49 6.27 -8.50
C GLU A 159 3.12 7.57 -7.80
N LYS A 160 3.59 8.70 -8.33
CA LYS A 160 3.18 10.02 -7.84
C LYS A 160 1.86 10.41 -8.50
N TYR A 161 0.92 10.91 -7.70
CA TYR A 161 -0.39 11.34 -8.21
C TYR A 161 -0.86 12.62 -7.51
N GLY A 162 -0.75 13.75 -8.22
CA GLY A 162 -0.89 15.08 -7.60
C GLY A 162 0.24 15.31 -6.59
N ASP A 163 -0.11 15.70 -5.37
CA ASP A 163 0.86 15.97 -4.31
C ASP A 163 1.22 14.73 -3.47
N GLY A 164 0.50 13.63 -3.64
CA GLY A 164 0.67 12.39 -2.89
C GLY A 164 1.20 11.22 -3.73
N HIS A 165 1.22 10.03 -3.13
CA HIS A 165 1.80 8.84 -3.74
C HIS A 165 0.96 7.59 -3.53
N TYR A 166 0.98 6.70 -4.53
CA TYR A 166 0.66 5.29 -4.39
C TYR A 166 1.95 4.49 -4.28
N LEU A 167 2.02 3.57 -3.32
CA LEU A 167 3.08 2.59 -3.18
C LEU A 167 2.44 1.21 -3.15
N VAL A 168 2.63 0.42 -4.20
CA VAL A 168 2.04 -0.91 -4.33
C VAL A 168 3.15 -1.95 -4.25
N THR A 169 2.97 -2.99 -3.43
CA THR A 169 3.99 -4.03 -3.26
C THR A 169 3.38 -5.42 -3.13
N SER A 170 4.10 -6.42 -3.63
CA SER A 170 3.81 -7.84 -3.39
C SER A 170 4.72 -8.45 -2.31
N ILE A 171 5.64 -7.67 -1.75
CA ILE A 171 6.52 -8.08 -0.65
C ILE A 171 5.67 -8.26 0.61
N HIS A 172 5.86 -9.37 1.30
CA HIS A 172 5.04 -9.76 2.45
C HIS A 172 5.49 -9.10 3.75
N GLU A 173 6.77 -8.77 3.87
CA GLU A 173 7.32 -8.02 5.00
C GLU A 173 6.75 -6.61 5.09
N PHE A 174 6.55 -6.12 6.32
CA PHE A 174 6.21 -4.71 6.51
C PHE A 174 7.41 -3.81 6.17
N PRO A 175 7.19 -2.54 5.76
CA PRO A 175 8.30 -1.63 5.55
C PRO A 175 9.07 -1.29 6.83
N SER A 176 10.26 -0.74 6.64
CA SER A 176 11.12 -0.25 7.72
C SER A 176 10.41 0.79 8.58
N ARG A 177 10.74 0.83 9.87
CA ARG A 177 10.09 1.69 10.86
C ARG A 177 10.27 3.17 10.52
N GLU A 178 11.48 3.56 10.12
CA GLU A 178 11.78 4.95 9.75
C GLU A 178 11.10 5.36 8.44
N PHE A 179 10.97 4.44 7.49
CA PHE A 179 10.15 4.67 6.30
C PHE A 179 8.69 4.93 6.68
N LEU A 180 8.08 4.05 7.49
CA LEU A 180 6.67 4.17 7.87
C LEU A 180 6.39 5.47 8.63
N LYS A 181 7.29 5.86 9.54
CA LYS A 181 7.19 7.15 10.24
C LYS A 181 7.11 8.30 9.25
N LYS A 182 8.00 8.34 8.26
CA LYS A 182 8.01 9.40 7.23
C LYS A 182 6.77 9.32 6.33
N PHE A 183 6.44 8.14 5.83
CA PHE A 183 5.32 7.91 4.92
C PHE A 183 3.97 8.26 5.54
N CYS A 184 3.82 8.04 6.84
CA CYS A 184 2.60 8.33 7.61
C CYS A 184 2.64 9.69 8.33
N SER A 185 3.66 10.52 8.09
CA SER A 185 3.82 11.83 8.72
C SER A 185 3.74 13.00 7.75
N GLY A 186 3.21 14.12 8.25
CA GLY A 186 3.02 15.34 7.47
C GLY A 186 2.63 16.53 8.34
N ASP A 187 2.55 17.70 7.73
CA ASP A 187 2.20 18.95 8.42
C ASP A 187 0.70 19.04 8.75
N ALA A 188 -0.12 18.46 7.88
CA ALA A 188 -1.57 18.40 8.04
C ALA A 188 -2.09 17.00 7.70
N GLU A 189 -3.21 16.63 8.32
CA GLU A 189 -3.98 15.47 7.88
C GLU A 189 -4.86 15.88 6.69
N ILE A 190 -5.10 14.94 5.79
CA ILE A 190 -5.85 15.15 4.56
C ILE A 190 -7.17 14.40 4.70
N LEU A 191 -8.24 15.08 4.29
CA LEU A 191 -9.56 14.49 4.27
C LEU A 191 -9.60 13.34 3.26
N PHE A 192 -9.86 12.14 3.78
CA PHE A 192 -10.23 10.95 3.03
C PHE A 192 -11.69 11.03 2.64
#